data_AF-A0AAV2KUU5-F1
#
_entry.id   AF-A0AAV2KUU5-F1
#
_cell.length_a   1.000
_cell.length_b   1.000
_cell.length_c   1.000
_cell.angle_alpha   90.00
_cell.angle_beta   90.00
_cell.angle_gamma   90.00
#
_symmetry.space_group_name_H-M   'P 1'
#
loop_
_entity.id
_entity.type
_entity.pdbx_description
1 polymer ?
#
loop_
_entity_poly.entity_id
_entity_poly.type
_entity_poly.pdbx_seq_one_letter_code
_entity_poly.pdbx_strand_id
1 'polypeptide(L)'
;MEQQRVMFRELIQQQQENFKGFIKLIMESTNTRMDLQTKDIQELKTSLQFTQGEVDTLKEHNLKLTERTNTLQTDFYKVCDNLHIITDKLEYLEGQSRRNNLVFEGVLESPGETWADAEEKVKEILKEKLQLNHVVEVERAHRVGKPGGGRDWPRPIIARLLRWKDREEILQRAKRLKGTKILINEDESIKRKRKELMPELRAARERGEMAFLRYDKLIIRPRSSTPHPV
;
A
#
# COMPACT_ATOMS: atom_id res chain seq x y z
N MET A 1 -108.07 33.02 -23.26
CA MET A 1 -107.53 31.74 -23.77
C MET A 1 -106.35 32.00 -24.72
N GLU A 2 -106.51 32.79 -25.79
CA GLU A 2 -105.44 33.10 -26.75
C GLU A 2 -104.23 33.83 -26.12
N GLN A 3 -104.47 34.91 -25.37
CA GLN A 3 -103.41 35.70 -24.74
C GLN A 3 -102.55 34.90 -23.74
N GLN A 4 -103.17 34.02 -22.94
CA GLN A 4 -102.44 33.13 -22.02
C GLN A 4 -101.54 32.14 -22.76
N ARG A 5 -101.96 31.63 -23.94
CA ARG A 5 -101.15 30.71 -24.75
C ARG A 5 -99.96 31.41 -25.39
N VAL A 6 -100.14 32.65 -25.86
CA VAL A 6 -99.04 33.48 -26.40
C VAL A 6 -98.01 33.75 -25.31
N MET A 7 -98.47 34.18 -24.13
CA MET A 7 -97.58 34.49 -23.01
C MET A 7 -96.82 33.25 -22.50
N PHE A 8 -97.45 32.07 -22.48
CA PHE A 8 -96.78 30.81 -22.13
C PHE A 8 -95.75 30.37 -23.19
N ARG A 9 -96.02 30.59 -24.49
CA ARG A 9 -95.03 30.35 -25.56
C ARG A 9 -93.83 31.28 -25.45
N GLU A 10 -94.06 32.57 -25.22
CA GLU A 10 -92.99 33.55 -25.01
C GLU A 10 -92.13 33.20 -23.80
N LEU A 11 -92.74 32.76 -22.70
CA LEU A 11 -92.02 32.30 -21.51
C LEU A 11 -91.14 31.08 -21.80
N ILE A 12 -91.67 30.07 -22.52
CA ILE A 12 -90.89 28.89 -22.92
C ILE A 12 -89.75 29.28 -23.85
N GLN A 13 -90.00 30.19 -24.79
CA GLN A 13 -88.98 30.65 -25.73
C GLN A 13 -87.87 31.45 -25.03
N GLN A 14 -88.23 32.29 -24.06
CA GLN A 14 -87.27 32.95 -23.16
C GLN A 14 -86.47 31.93 -22.35
N GLN A 15 -87.10 30.89 -21.80
CA GLN A 15 -86.38 29.85 -21.06
C GLN A 15 -85.43 29.07 -21.97
N GLN A 16 -85.82 28.76 -23.20
CA GLN A 16 -84.92 28.13 -24.18
C GLN A 16 -83.73 29.02 -24.53
N GLU A 17 -83.95 30.32 -24.78
CA GLU A 17 -82.89 31.29 -25.05
C GLU A 17 -81.90 31.37 -23.88
N ASN A 18 -82.42 31.47 -22.64
CA ASN A 18 -81.60 31.51 -21.42
C ASN A 18 -80.77 30.24 -21.24
N PHE A 19 -81.38 29.06 -21.44
CA PHE A 19 -80.67 27.79 -21.30
C PHE A 19 -79.60 27.60 -22.38
N LYS A 20 -79.90 28.01 -23.61
CA LYS A 20 -78.94 28.01 -24.73
C LYS A 20 -77.77 28.95 -24.45
N GLY A 21 -78.04 30.13 -23.91
CA GLY A 21 -77.02 31.08 -23.47
C GLY A 21 -76.12 30.50 -22.38
N PHE A 22 -76.71 29.86 -21.37
CA PHE A 22 -75.96 29.20 -20.29
C PHE A 22 -75.06 28.07 -20.79
N ILE A 23 -75.58 27.18 -21.64
CA ILE A 23 -74.78 26.11 -22.27
C ILE A 23 -73.62 26.71 -23.07
N LYS A 24 -73.87 27.76 -23.85
CA LYS A 24 -72.84 28.42 -24.66
C LYS A 24 -71.72 28.97 -23.77
N LEU A 25 -72.08 29.63 -22.67
CA LEU A 25 -71.12 30.19 -21.70
C LEU A 25 -70.25 29.12 -21.04
N ILE A 26 -70.85 27.99 -20.63
CA ILE A 26 -70.10 26.84 -20.09
C ILE A 26 -69.16 26.29 -21.16
N MET A 27 -69.64 26.12 -22.39
CA MET A 27 -68.85 25.53 -23.47
C MET A 27 -67.64 26.42 -23.82
N GLU A 28 -67.82 27.74 -23.89
CA GLU A 28 -66.74 28.71 -24.08
C GLU A 28 -65.72 28.67 -22.93
N SER A 29 -66.19 28.66 -21.68
CA SER A 29 -65.32 28.52 -20.49
C SER A 29 -64.56 27.18 -20.46
N THR A 30 -65.18 26.10 -20.92
CA THR A 30 -64.55 24.78 -20.92
C THR A 30 -63.53 24.67 -22.05
N ASN A 31 -63.82 25.22 -23.23
CA ASN A 31 -62.89 25.26 -24.36
C ASN A 31 -61.64 26.06 -24.02
N THR A 32 -61.79 27.26 -23.46
CA THR A 32 -60.64 28.08 -23.02
C THR A 32 -59.77 27.36 -22.00
N ARG A 33 -60.37 26.65 -21.02
CA ARG A 33 -59.62 25.80 -20.08
C ARG A 33 -58.92 24.63 -20.77
N MET A 34 -59.56 23.98 -21.73
CA MET A 34 -58.96 22.89 -22.51
C MET A 34 -57.77 23.38 -23.34
N ASP A 35 -57.86 24.57 -23.94
CA ASP A 35 -56.78 25.16 -24.72
C ASP A 35 -55.56 25.47 -23.82
N LEU A 36 -55.80 26.04 -22.63
CA LEU A 36 -54.75 26.27 -21.63
C LEU A 36 -54.10 24.95 -21.19
N GLN A 37 -54.89 23.93 -20.86
CA GLN A 37 -54.36 22.62 -20.48
C GLN A 37 -53.56 21.97 -21.62
N THR A 38 -54.00 22.12 -22.87
CA THR A 38 -53.28 21.58 -24.03
C THR A 38 -51.93 22.28 -24.20
N LYS A 39 -51.87 23.59 -23.94
CA LYS A 39 -50.63 24.36 -23.95
C LYS A 39 -49.67 23.89 -22.84
N ASP A 40 -50.17 23.76 -21.61
CA ASP A 40 -49.36 23.29 -20.48
C ASP A 40 -48.81 21.88 -20.73
N ILE A 41 -49.61 20.97 -21.29
CA ILE A 41 -49.18 19.62 -21.66
C ILE A 41 -48.05 19.67 -22.70
N GLN A 42 -48.14 20.58 -23.68
CA GLN A 42 -47.12 20.74 -24.70
C GLN A 42 -45.80 21.28 -24.11
N GLU A 43 -45.86 22.25 -23.20
CA GLU A 43 -44.69 22.78 -22.49
C GLU A 43 -44.05 21.74 -21.56
N LEU A 44 -44.85 20.94 -20.86
CA LEU A 44 -44.36 19.82 -20.06
C LEU A 44 -43.67 18.77 -20.93
N LYS A 45 -44.21 18.48 -22.12
CA LYS A 45 -43.63 17.53 -23.07
C LYS A 45 -42.26 17.98 -23.56
N THR A 46 -42.08 19.27 -23.88
CA THR A 46 -40.77 19.79 -24.31
C THR A 46 -39.75 19.77 -23.19
N SER A 47 -40.14 20.12 -21.95
CA SER A 47 -39.27 20.02 -20.78
C SER A 47 -38.87 18.56 -20.48
N LEU A 48 -39.81 17.61 -20.61
CA LEU A 48 -39.52 16.18 -20.45
C LEU A 48 -38.54 15.66 -21.51
N GLN A 49 -38.69 16.09 -22.77
CA GLN A 49 -37.75 15.71 -23.82
C GLN A 49 -36.34 16.28 -23.58
N PHE A 50 -36.26 17.51 -23.09
CA PHE A 50 -34.98 18.14 -22.73
C PHE A 50 -34.28 17.36 -21.61
N THR A 51 -34.98 17.10 -20.51
CA THR A 51 -34.44 16.35 -19.36
C THR A 51 -34.07 14.91 -19.74
N GLN A 52 -34.82 14.26 -20.63
CA GLN A 52 -34.47 12.95 -21.17
C GLN A 52 -33.13 12.97 -21.92
N GLY A 53 -32.87 14.01 -22.72
CA GLY A 53 -31.59 14.21 -23.39
C GLY A 53 -30.44 14.40 -22.40
N GLU A 54 -30.63 15.21 -21.35
CA GLU A 54 -29.63 15.37 -20.29
C GLU A 54 -29.36 14.04 -19.57
N VAL A 55 -30.39 13.25 -19.26
CA VAL A 55 -30.24 11.92 -18.66
C VAL A 55 -29.43 10.99 -19.55
N ASP A 56 -29.65 11.00 -20.86
CA ASP A 56 -28.93 10.11 -21.78
C ASP A 56 -27.47 10.53 -21.95
N THR A 57 -27.18 11.83 -22.02
CA THR A 57 -25.79 12.32 -21.97
C THR A 57 -25.07 11.96 -20.66
N LEU A 58 -25.76 12.10 -19.51
CA LEU A 58 -25.21 11.70 -18.21
C LEU A 58 -24.92 10.19 -18.13
N LYS A 59 -25.77 9.34 -18.71
CA LYS A 59 -25.50 7.89 -18.80
C LYS A 59 -24.25 7.62 -19.62
N GLU A 60 -24.07 8.28 -20.76
CA GLU A 60 -22.88 8.12 -21.60
C GLU A 60 -21.60 8.53 -20.84
N HIS A 61 -21.64 9.67 -20.12
CA HIS A 61 -20.53 10.10 -19.29
C HIS A 61 -20.22 9.12 -18.15
N ASN A 62 -21.24 8.55 -17.50
CA ASN A 62 -21.05 7.55 -16.45
C ASN A 62 -20.43 6.25 -16.98
N LEU A 63 -20.80 5.81 -18.19
CA LEU A 63 -20.18 4.66 -18.84
C LEU A 63 -18.69 4.92 -19.08
N LYS A 64 -18.33 6.06 -19.69
CA LYS A 64 -16.94 6.46 -19.92
C LYS A 64 -16.15 6.57 -18.62
N LEU A 65 -16.77 7.08 -17.55
CA LEU A 65 -16.12 7.21 -16.25
C LEU A 65 -15.87 5.83 -15.62
N THR A 66 -16.83 4.92 -15.74
CA THR A 66 -16.70 3.54 -15.25
C THR A 66 -15.56 2.81 -15.98
N GLU A 67 -15.50 2.93 -17.31
CA GLU A 67 -14.41 2.37 -18.12
C GLU A 67 -13.05 2.91 -17.68
N ARG A 68 -12.92 4.23 -17.51
CA ARG A 68 -11.69 4.87 -17.05
C ARG A 68 -11.29 4.42 -15.64
N THR A 69 -12.26 4.17 -14.77
CA THR A 69 -11.99 3.69 -13.40
C THR A 69 -11.46 2.26 -13.43
N ASN A 70 -12.03 1.40 -14.27
CA ASN A 70 -11.57 0.02 -14.45
C ASN A 70 -10.17 -0.06 -15.05
N THR A 71 -9.85 0.79 -16.04
CA THR A 71 -8.50 0.84 -16.62
C THR A 71 -7.48 1.33 -15.60
N LEU A 72 -7.79 2.40 -14.86
CA LEU A 72 -6.93 2.90 -13.78
C LEU A 72 -6.70 1.84 -12.69
N GLN A 73 -7.73 1.10 -12.29
CA GLN A 73 -7.61 0.01 -11.33
C GLN A 73 -6.67 -1.09 -11.86
N THR A 74 -6.80 -1.45 -13.13
CA THR A 74 -5.93 -2.47 -13.76
C THR A 74 -4.48 -2.00 -13.81
N ASP A 75 -4.24 -0.76 -14.20
CA ASP A 75 -2.89 -0.20 -14.27
C ASP A 75 -2.28 -0.02 -12.87
N PHE A 76 -3.09 0.32 -11.86
CA PHE A 76 -2.65 0.36 -10.48
C PHE A 76 -2.11 -1.00 -10.01
N TYR A 77 -2.81 -2.10 -10.28
CA TYR A 77 -2.32 -3.43 -9.94
C TYR A 77 -1.00 -3.78 -10.65
N LYS A 78 -0.87 -3.44 -11.95
CA LYS A 78 0.40 -3.63 -12.68
C LYS A 78 1.55 -2.83 -12.06
N VAL A 79 1.29 -1.60 -11.63
CA VAL A 79 2.29 -0.77 -10.96
C VAL A 79 2.70 -1.38 -9.63
N CYS A 80 1.75 -1.85 -8.82
CA CYS A 80 2.03 -2.55 -7.57
C CYS A 80 2.89 -3.81 -7.78
N ASP A 81 2.56 -4.64 -8.77
CA ASP A 81 3.33 -5.84 -9.09
C ASP A 81 4.76 -5.50 -9.53
N ASN A 82 4.91 -4.47 -10.38
CA ASN A 82 6.23 -4.00 -10.79
C ASN A 82 7.04 -3.45 -9.62
N LEU A 83 6.41 -2.75 -8.68
CA LEU A 83 7.06 -2.27 -7.47
C LEU A 83 7.56 -3.42 -6.59
N HIS A 84 6.77 -4.49 -6.43
CA HIS A 84 7.23 -5.69 -5.72
C HIS A 84 8.44 -6.32 -6.41
N ILE A 85 8.38 -6.52 -7.73
CA ILE A 85 9.49 -7.09 -8.51
C ILE A 85 10.76 -6.23 -8.39
N ILE A 86 10.62 -4.90 -8.46
CA ILE A 86 11.76 -3.98 -8.33
C ILE A 86 12.33 -4.05 -6.91
N THR A 87 11.47 -4.09 -5.89
CA THR A 87 11.91 -4.18 -4.49
C THR A 87 12.70 -5.46 -4.24
N ASP A 88 12.21 -6.60 -4.72
CA ASP A 88 12.91 -7.88 -4.62
C ASP A 88 14.25 -7.87 -5.34
N LYS A 89 14.30 -7.28 -6.54
CA LYS A 89 15.55 -7.12 -7.30
C LYS A 89 16.56 -6.22 -6.58
N LEU A 90 16.10 -5.10 -6.02
CA LEU A 90 16.96 -4.19 -5.26
C LEU A 90 17.54 -4.88 -4.03
N GLU A 91 16.74 -5.65 -3.32
CA GLU A 91 17.21 -6.40 -2.17
C GLU A 91 18.20 -7.50 -2.55
N TYR A 92 17.94 -8.23 -3.65
CA TYR A 92 18.87 -9.21 -4.17
C TYR A 92 20.22 -8.58 -4.55
N LEU A 93 20.20 -7.43 -5.24
CA LEU A 93 21.41 -6.70 -5.64
C LEU A 93 22.16 -6.13 -4.43
N GLU A 94 21.44 -5.58 -3.45
CA GLU A 94 22.04 -5.09 -2.19
C GLU A 94 22.68 -6.25 -1.42
N GLY A 95 21.99 -7.38 -1.32
CA GLY A 95 22.49 -8.61 -0.71
C GLY A 95 23.75 -9.12 -1.41
N GLN A 96 23.76 -9.18 -2.75
CA GLN A 96 24.93 -9.60 -3.52
C GLN A 96 26.10 -8.62 -3.36
N SER A 97 25.83 -7.32 -3.31
CA SER A 97 26.84 -6.28 -3.13
C SER A 97 27.51 -6.34 -1.75
N ARG A 98 26.73 -6.60 -0.70
CA ARG A 98 27.20 -6.67 0.70
C ARG A 98 27.57 -8.07 1.16
N ARG A 99 27.43 -9.07 0.30
CA ARG A 99 27.63 -10.48 0.63
C ARG A 99 28.98 -10.73 1.34
N ASN A 100 30.05 -10.16 0.82
CA ASN A 100 31.40 -10.34 1.39
C ASN A 100 31.73 -9.36 2.53
N ASN A 101 30.78 -8.56 2.99
CA ASN A 101 31.01 -7.59 4.06
C ASN A 101 30.78 -8.23 5.43
N LEU A 102 31.61 -7.82 6.39
CA LEU A 102 31.51 -8.15 7.81
C LEU A 102 31.48 -6.87 8.65
N VAL A 103 30.70 -6.90 9.72
CA VAL A 103 30.58 -5.82 10.69
C VAL A 103 31.31 -6.22 11.96
N PHE A 104 32.33 -5.45 12.33
CA PHE A 104 33.11 -5.60 13.55
C PHE A 104 32.66 -4.54 14.57
N GLU A 105 32.08 -5.00 15.68
CA GLU A 105 31.58 -4.17 16.77
C GLU A 105 32.49 -4.29 17.99
N GLY A 106 32.62 -3.21 18.77
CA GLY A 106 33.41 -3.21 20.02
C GLY A 106 34.92 -3.04 19.84
N VAL A 107 35.38 -2.72 18.62
CA VAL A 107 36.77 -2.38 18.33
C VAL A 107 37.04 -0.94 18.79
N LEU A 108 38.03 -0.73 19.67
CA LEU A 108 38.34 0.61 20.19
C LEU A 108 38.73 1.59 19.08
N GLU A 109 38.25 2.83 19.17
CA GLU A 109 38.57 3.90 18.23
C GLU A 109 39.84 4.63 18.65
N SER A 110 40.63 5.06 17.65
CA SER A 110 41.78 5.94 17.85
C SER A 110 41.41 7.38 17.42
N PRO A 111 41.91 8.43 18.09
CA PRO A 111 41.76 9.80 17.60
C PRO A 111 42.36 9.94 16.20
N GLY A 112 41.60 10.48 15.25
CA GLY A 112 42.07 10.66 13.87
C GLY A 112 42.19 9.37 13.05
N GLU A 113 41.54 8.28 13.46
CA GLU A 113 41.58 6.97 12.78
C GLU A 113 41.24 7.07 11.28
N THR A 114 42.18 6.61 10.45
CA THR A 114 42.06 6.51 8.99
C THR A 114 41.48 5.17 8.57
N TRP A 115 41.20 5.00 7.27
CA TRP A 115 40.73 3.72 6.73
C TRP A 115 41.82 2.63 6.78
N ALA A 116 43.09 3.02 6.65
CA ALA A 116 44.21 2.10 6.79
C ALA A 116 44.30 1.55 8.22
N ASP A 117 44.14 2.41 9.22
CA ASP A 117 44.13 2.00 10.63
C ASP A 117 42.96 1.04 10.93
N ALA A 118 41.78 1.31 10.35
CA ALA A 118 40.63 0.42 10.51
C ALA A 118 40.88 -0.95 9.86
N GLU A 119 41.57 -0.99 8.71
CA GLU A 119 41.95 -2.23 8.05
C GLU A 119 42.99 -3.02 8.84
N GLU A 120 43.99 -2.34 9.41
CA GLU A 120 45.01 -2.95 10.27
C GLU A 120 44.38 -3.58 11.50
N LYS A 121 43.50 -2.84 12.21
CA LYS A 121 42.75 -3.37 13.36
C LYS A 121 41.94 -4.62 13.00
N VAL A 122 41.32 -4.65 11.82
CA VAL A 122 40.60 -5.85 11.35
C VAL A 122 41.58 -7.00 11.16
N LYS A 123 42.70 -6.79 10.45
CA LYS A 123 43.72 -7.82 10.22
C LYS A 123 44.31 -8.38 11.53
N GLU A 124 44.57 -7.51 12.52
CA GLU A 124 45.01 -7.90 13.86
C GLU A 124 43.99 -8.81 14.55
N ILE A 125 42.70 -8.44 14.54
CA ILE A 125 41.64 -9.27 15.14
C ILE A 125 41.57 -10.65 14.47
N LEU A 126 41.65 -10.68 13.14
CA LEU A 126 41.61 -11.92 12.36
C LEU A 126 42.81 -12.83 12.69
N LYS A 127 44.00 -12.26 12.85
CA LYS A 127 45.23 -13.01 13.16
C LYS A 127 45.28 -13.43 14.62
N GLU A 128 45.10 -12.51 15.57
CA GLU A 128 45.33 -12.76 16.99
C GLU A 128 44.15 -13.44 17.67
N LYS A 129 42.93 -12.99 17.40
CA LYS A 129 41.73 -13.46 18.11
C LYS A 129 41.09 -14.67 17.43
N LEU A 130 41.10 -14.71 16.10
CA LEU A 130 40.53 -15.83 15.34
C LEU A 130 41.57 -16.88 14.90
N GLN A 131 42.87 -16.57 15.02
CA GLN A 131 43.98 -17.48 14.72
C GLN A 131 43.83 -18.10 13.33
N LEU A 132 43.57 -17.25 12.31
CA LEU A 132 43.55 -17.70 10.92
C LEU A 132 44.98 -18.01 10.47
N ASN A 133 45.16 -19.15 9.81
CA ASN A 133 46.48 -19.65 9.40
C ASN A 133 46.98 -19.04 8.09
N HIS A 134 46.16 -18.20 7.44
CA HIS A 134 46.45 -17.55 6.18
C HIS A 134 46.17 -16.05 6.26
N VAL A 135 46.72 -15.31 5.31
CA VAL A 135 46.45 -13.87 5.15
C VAL A 135 45.09 -13.70 4.48
N VAL A 136 44.18 -13.01 5.16
CA VAL A 136 42.88 -12.62 4.62
C VAL A 136 43.01 -11.31 3.85
N GLU A 137 42.55 -11.31 2.60
CA GLU A 137 42.55 -10.13 1.73
C GLU A 137 41.32 -9.26 2.03
N VAL A 138 41.56 -8.11 2.66
CA VAL A 138 40.56 -7.08 2.93
C VAL A 138 40.61 -6.06 1.79
N GLU A 139 39.51 -5.89 1.06
CA GLU A 139 39.41 -4.93 -0.04
C GLU A 139 39.25 -3.49 0.49
N ARG A 140 38.50 -3.33 1.58
CA ARG A 140 38.27 -2.04 2.26
C ARG A 140 37.78 -2.27 3.67
N ALA A 141 38.22 -1.45 4.62
CA ALA A 141 37.65 -1.34 5.95
C ALA A 141 37.45 0.12 6.35
N HIS A 142 36.33 0.44 6.98
CA HIS A 142 36.04 1.81 7.44
C HIS A 142 35.01 1.82 8.58
N ARG A 143 35.07 2.86 9.43
CA ARG A 143 34.09 3.11 10.49
C ARG A 143 32.78 3.62 9.90
N VAL A 144 31.66 3.19 10.49
CA VAL A 144 30.32 3.65 10.09
C VAL A 144 29.63 4.39 11.24
N GLY A 145 29.05 5.56 10.92
CA GLY A 145 28.35 6.43 11.87
C GLY A 145 29.13 7.70 12.22
N LYS A 146 28.45 8.63 12.91
CA LYS A 146 29.00 9.95 13.26
C LYS A 146 30.07 9.85 14.37
N PRO A 147 31.27 10.41 14.19
CA PRO A 147 32.26 10.54 15.26
C PRO A 147 31.70 11.33 16.45
N GLY A 148 32.05 10.95 17.68
CA GLY A 148 31.75 11.74 18.88
C GLY A 148 30.26 11.90 19.23
N GLY A 149 29.37 11.08 18.66
CA GLY A 149 27.92 11.20 18.82
C GLY A 149 27.35 10.79 20.20
N GLY A 150 28.11 10.96 21.29
CA GLY A 150 27.67 10.64 22.65
C GLY A 150 27.41 9.16 22.92
N ARG A 151 27.95 8.25 22.10
CA ARG A 151 27.90 6.81 22.36
C ARG A 151 29.04 6.43 23.32
N ASP A 152 28.68 5.73 24.39
CA ASP A 152 29.65 5.03 25.25
C ASP A 152 30.31 3.82 24.55
N TRP A 153 29.89 3.50 23.31
CA TRP A 153 30.33 2.35 22.55
C TRP A 153 31.02 2.75 21.23
N PRO A 154 32.17 2.12 20.87
CA PRO A 154 32.86 2.38 19.61
C PRO A 154 31.98 2.14 18.38
N ARG A 155 32.16 2.96 17.34
CA ARG A 155 31.51 2.79 16.03
C ARG A 155 31.90 1.47 15.39
N PRO A 156 30.98 0.76 14.73
CA PRO A 156 31.33 -0.46 14.02
C PRO A 156 32.27 -0.18 12.85
N ILE A 157 33.15 -1.14 12.54
CA ILE A 157 33.91 -1.19 11.30
C ILE A 157 33.16 -2.10 10.31
N ILE A 158 32.92 -1.62 9.10
CA ILE A 158 32.50 -2.49 7.99
C ILE A 158 33.74 -2.82 7.16
N ALA A 159 34.03 -4.10 7.03
CA ALA A 159 35.13 -4.60 6.20
C ALA A 159 34.60 -5.49 5.08
N ARG A 160 35.01 -5.19 3.85
CA ARG A 160 34.71 -5.99 2.65
C ARG A 160 35.87 -6.91 2.37
N LEU A 161 35.59 -8.21 2.30
CA LEU A 161 36.58 -9.24 1.99
C LEU A 161 36.61 -9.55 0.50
N LEU A 162 37.77 -9.90 -0.02
CA LEU A 162 37.89 -10.27 -1.43
C LEU A 162 37.24 -11.65 -1.71
N ARG A 163 37.39 -12.59 -0.76
CA ARG A 163 36.95 -13.99 -0.92
C ARG A 163 35.76 -14.31 -0.01
N TRP A 164 34.71 -14.86 -0.59
CA TRP A 164 33.53 -15.34 0.16
C TRP A 164 33.88 -16.45 1.18
N LYS A 165 34.83 -17.32 0.84
CA LYS A 165 35.26 -18.43 1.73
C LYS A 165 35.85 -17.91 3.05
N ASP A 166 36.65 -16.84 2.98
CA ASP A 166 37.23 -16.21 4.18
C ASP A 166 36.12 -15.62 5.06
N ARG A 167 35.12 -14.99 4.45
CA ARG A 167 33.94 -14.46 5.15
C ARG A 167 33.20 -15.55 5.92
N GLU A 168 32.94 -16.71 5.31
CA GLU A 168 32.27 -17.83 5.98
C GLU A 168 33.10 -18.40 7.12
N GLU A 169 34.40 -18.60 6.92
CA GLU A 169 35.29 -19.11 7.96
C GLU A 169 35.36 -18.16 9.17
N ILE A 170 35.48 -16.86 8.92
CA ILE A 170 35.49 -15.83 9.97
C ILE A 170 34.23 -15.90 10.82
N LEU A 171 33.05 -16.00 10.20
CA LEU A 171 31.78 -16.09 10.92
C LEU A 171 31.65 -17.39 11.73
N GLN A 172 32.15 -18.51 11.22
CA GLN A 172 32.17 -19.76 11.96
C GLN A 172 33.05 -19.65 13.22
N ARG A 173 34.22 -19.02 13.09
CA ARG A 173 35.18 -18.81 14.18
C ARG A 173 34.81 -17.65 15.11
N ALA A 174 33.96 -16.71 14.69
CA ALA A 174 33.52 -15.56 15.49
C ALA A 174 32.93 -15.96 16.84
N LYS A 175 32.38 -17.19 16.97
CA LYS A 175 31.91 -17.75 18.24
C LYS A 175 33.01 -17.82 19.32
N ARG A 176 34.29 -17.85 18.94
CA ARG A 176 35.44 -17.81 19.86
C ARG A 176 35.61 -16.46 20.55
N LEU A 177 35.03 -15.40 20.00
CA LEU A 177 35.06 -14.06 20.60
C LEU A 177 34.07 -13.91 21.77
N LYS A 178 33.28 -14.95 22.09
CA LYS A 178 32.40 -14.96 23.27
C LYS A 178 33.21 -14.69 24.54
N GLY A 179 32.75 -13.71 25.32
CA GLY A 179 33.45 -13.25 26.53
C GLY A 179 34.40 -12.08 26.28
N THR A 180 34.71 -11.75 25.02
CA THR A 180 35.36 -10.49 24.66
C THR A 180 34.32 -9.39 24.42
N LYS A 181 34.77 -8.13 24.34
CA LYS A 181 33.91 -7.00 23.94
C LYS A 181 33.70 -6.92 22.41
N ILE A 182 34.33 -7.79 21.63
CA ILE A 182 34.30 -7.74 20.16
C ILE A 182 33.25 -8.70 19.63
N LEU A 183 32.41 -8.22 18.71
CA LEU A 183 31.46 -9.03 17.98
C LEU A 183 31.69 -8.90 16.47
N ILE A 184 31.57 -10.01 15.75
CA ILE A 184 31.65 -10.04 14.29
C ILE A 184 30.33 -10.59 13.76
N ASN A 185 29.67 -9.79 12.93
CA ASN A 185 28.36 -10.09 12.38
C ASN A 185 28.36 -9.91 10.85
N GLU A 186 27.38 -10.52 10.20
CA GLU A 186 27.13 -10.33 8.78
C GLU A 186 26.60 -8.90 8.52
N ASP A 187 27.05 -8.28 7.43
CA ASP A 187 26.53 -6.98 6.94
C ASP A 187 25.35 -7.22 5.99
N GLU A 188 24.26 -7.74 6.53
CA GLU A 188 23.07 -8.04 5.72
C GLU A 188 22.04 -6.92 5.81
N SER A 189 21.49 -6.50 4.65
CA SER A 189 20.20 -5.79 4.54
C SER A 189 19.06 -6.57 5.24
N ILE A 190 19.22 -7.89 5.32
CA ILE A 190 18.36 -8.86 6.00
C ILE A 190 18.19 -8.54 7.49
N LYS A 191 19.05 -7.73 8.13
CA LYS A 191 18.82 -7.27 9.52
C LYS A 191 17.45 -6.57 9.68
N ARG A 192 16.99 -5.83 8.66
CA ARG A 192 15.65 -5.20 8.68
C ARG A 192 14.54 -6.25 8.65
N LYS A 193 14.59 -7.19 7.70
CA LYS A 193 13.63 -8.32 7.61
C LYS A 193 13.65 -9.18 8.87
N ARG A 194 14.83 -9.53 9.40
CA ARG A 194 14.95 -10.26 10.67
C ARG A 194 14.29 -9.50 11.82
N LYS A 195 14.44 -8.16 11.87
CA LYS A 195 13.77 -7.31 12.87
C LYS A 195 12.24 -7.39 12.75
N GLU A 196 11.71 -7.41 11.54
CA GLU A 196 10.27 -7.60 11.27
C GLU A 196 9.79 -9.00 11.69
N LEU A 197 10.63 -10.03 11.56
CA LEU A 197 10.34 -11.40 11.99
C LEU A 197 10.57 -11.65 13.50
N MET A 198 11.16 -10.71 14.23
CA MET A 198 11.43 -10.87 15.67
C MET A 198 10.16 -11.07 16.53
N PRO A 199 9.05 -10.34 16.32
CA PRO A 199 7.83 -10.55 17.08
C PRO A 199 7.27 -11.96 16.89
N GLU A 200 7.23 -12.44 15.64
CA GLU A 200 6.71 -13.77 15.33
C GLU A 200 7.62 -14.88 15.88
N LEU A 201 8.95 -14.70 15.81
CA LEU A 201 9.90 -15.60 16.45
C LEU A 201 9.72 -15.67 17.97
N ARG A 202 9.47 -14.53 18.63
CA ARG A 202 9.22 -14.49 20.08
C ARG A 202 7.92 -15.21 20.42
N ALA A 203 6.85 -14.92 19.69
CA ALA A 203 5.56 -15.59 19.88
C ALA A 203 5.67 -17.12 19.70
N ALA A 204 6.42 -17.59 18.70
CA ALA A 204 6.66 -19.03 18.49
C ALA A 204 7.43 -19.68 19.65
N ARG A 205 8.43 -18.99 20.20
CA ARG A 205 9.16 -19.47 21.38
C ARG A 205 8.30 -19.48 22.64
N GLU A 206 7.44 -18.48 22.82
CA GLU A 206 6.48 -18.41 23.93
C GLU A 206 5.46 -19.56 23.87
N ARG A 207 5.07 -20.00 22.66
CA ARG A 207 4.26 -21.21 22.44
C ARG A 207 5.00 -22.53 22.69
N GLY A 208 6.28 -22.49 23.07
CA GLY A 208 7.10 -23.69 23.32
C GLY A 208 7.66 -24.36 22.05
N GLU A 209 7.52 -23.72 20.89
CA GLU A 209 8.05 -24.21 19.61
C GLU A 209 9.53 -23.88 19.45
N MET A 210 10.27 -24.72 18.70
CA MET A 210 11.65 -24.44 18.38
C MET A 210 11.73 -23.50 17.17
N ALA A 211 11.85 -22.20 17.44
CA ALA A 211 11.95 -21.16 16.41
C ALA A 211 13.36 -20.53 16.30
N PHE A 212 13.90 -20.47 15.09
CA PHE A 212 15.18 -19.81 14.77
C PHE A 212 15.15 -19.17 13.38
N LEU A 213 15.93 -18.09 13.21
CA LEU A 213 16.11 -17.42 11.92
C LEU A 213 17.27 -18.07 11.15
N ARG A 214 17.08 -18.31 9.86
CA ARG A 214 18.15 -18.69 8.93
C ARG A 214 18.05 -17.79 7.70
N TYR A 215 19.10 -16.99 7.46
CA TYR A 215 19.06 -15.90 6.48
C TYR A 215 17.87 -14.97 6.75
N ASP A 216 16.97 -14.80 5.78
CA ASP A 216 15.79 -13.95 5.84
C ASP A 216 14.52 -14.69 6.26
N LYS A 217 14.61 -15.97 6.65
CA LYS A 217 13.44 -16.81 6.93
C LYS A 217 13.37 -17.25 8.39
N LEU A 218 12.15 -17.21 8.93
CA LEU A 218 11.81 -17.81 10.22
C LEU A 218 11.52 -19.30 10.01
N ILE A 219 12.23 -20.15 10.75
CA ILE A 219 12.01 -21.60 10.76
C ILE A 219 11.44 -21.95 12.12
N ILE A 220 10.21 -22.48 12.14
CA ILE A 220 9.53 -23.00 13.33
C ILE A 220 9.48 -24.52 13.21
N ARG A 221 9.90 -25.23 14.26
CA ARG A 221 9.80 -26.68 14.35
C ARG A 221 9.06 -27.07 15.64
N PRO A 222 8.19 -28.09 15.60
CA PRO A 222 7.64 -28.67 16.81
C PRO A 222 8.77 -29.29 17.64
N ARG A 223 8.70 -29.12 18.96
CA ARG A 223 9.67 -29.74 19.88
C ARG A 223 9.31 -31.22 19.99
N SER A 224 10.07 -32.11 19.35
CA SER A 224 9.82 -33.56 19.44
C SER A 224 10.05 -34.03 20.87
N SER A 225 8.99 -34.39 21.58
CA SER A 225 9.06 -35.16 22.82
C SER A 225 9.37 -36.61 22.46
N THR A 226 10.64 -36.95 22.31
CA THR A 226 11.07 -38.35 22.43
C THR A 226 11.44 -38.59 23.90
N PRO A 227 10.64 -39.31 24.69
CA PRO A 227 11.09 -39.79 25.99
C PRO A 227 12.26 -40.75 25.75
N HIS A 228 13.37 -40.56 26.47
CA HIS A 228 14.39 -41.60 26.55
C HIS A 228 13.76 -42.82 27.24
N PRO A 229 13.81 -44.02 26.63
CA PRO A 229 13.45 -45.23 27.33
C PRO A 229 14.47 -45.48 28.45
N VAL A 230 13.96 -45.72 29.66
CA VAL A 230 14.74 -46.15 30.83
C VAL A 230 15.13 -47.61 30.68
#